data_AF-A0A1Q3U4L1-F1
#
_entry.id   AF-A0A1Q3U4L1-F1
#
_cell.length_a   1.000
_cell.length_b   1.000
_cell.length_c   1.000
_cell.angle_alpha   90.00
_cell.angle_beta   90.00
_cell.angle_gamma   90.00
#
_symmetry.space_group_name_H-M   'P 1'
#
loop_
_entity.id
_entity.type
_entity.pdbx_description
1 polymer ?
#
loop_
_entity_poly.entity_id
_entity_poly.type
_entity_poly.pdbx_seq_one_letter_code
_entity_poly.pdbx_strand_id
1 'polypeptide(L)'
;MTRNTEHKKGQNKMITAYKIFWAIATPTKGIATKKDGTKFSKQGWARVNYKTNQKAVSCFLRHASDLKKLKESCKVEGLEKAYDILIITDKQFGLMQQYNYNEVATAKQKSGIFSIGK
;
A
#
# COMPACT_ATOMS: atom_id res chain seq x y z
N MET A 1 -53.15 -4.63 32.47
CA MET A 1 -52.12 -3.74 31.89
C MET A 1 -50.94 -4.60 31.44
N THR A 2 -50.88 -4.91 30.15
CA THR A 2 -49.88 -5.82 29.56
C THR A 2 -48.71 -4.97 29.06
N ARG A 3 -47.49 -5.21 29.57
CA ARG A 3 -46.27 -4.53 29.10
C ARG A 3 -45.81 -5.16 27.78
N ASN A 4 -45.92 -4.42 26.68
CA ASN A 4 -45.27 -4.75 25.42
C ASN A 4 -43.77 -4.47 25.56
N THR A 5 -42.95 -5.52 25.57
CA THR A 5 -41.50 -5.42 25.42
C THR A 5 -41.18 -5.35 23.94
N GLU A 6 -41.02 -4.13 23.42
CA GLU A 6 -40.49 -3.89 22.08
C GLU A 6 -39.03 -4.40 22.01
N HIS A 7 -38.82 -5.48 21.26
CA HIS A 7 -37.50 -5.89 20.82
C HIS A 7 -36.91 -4.80 19.92
N LYS A 8 -36.01 -3.97 20.47
CA LYS A 8 -35.12 -3.14 19.65
C LYS A 8 -34.29 -4.07 18.78
N LYS A 9 -34.66 -4.17 17.49
CA LYS A 9 -33.82 -4.75 16.43
C LYS A 9 -32.46 -4.07 16.50
N GLY A 10 -31.47 -4.79 17.04
CA GLY A 10 -30.08 -4.41 16.93
C GLY A 10 -29.77 -4.16 15.47
N GLN A 11 -29.40 -2.93 15.14
CA GLN A 11 -28.91 -2.58 13.82
C GLN A 11 -27.73 -3.50 13.54
N ASN A 12 -27.96 -4.50 12.69
CA ASN A 12 -26.91 -5.28 12.07
C ASN A 12 -26.16 -4.30 11.15
N LYS A 13 -25.24 -3.52 11.74
CA LYS A 13 -24.25 -2.76 10.97
C LYS A 13 -23.47 -3.83 10.23
N MET A 14 -23.83 -4.06 8.97
CA MET A 14 -22.99 -4.83 8.05
C MET A 14 -21.57 -4.32 8.27
N ILE A 15 -20.68 -5.19 8.73
CA ILE A 15 -19.26 -4.88 8.77
C ILE A 15 -18.88 -4.74 7.31
N THR A 16 -18.90 -3.51 6.80
CA THR A 16 -18.43 -3.22 5.45
C THR A 16 -16.99 -3.71 5.41
N ALA A 17 -16.71 -4.73 4.59
CA ALA A 17 -15.37 -5.27 4.48
C ALA A 17 -14.38 -4.11 4.28
N TYR A 18 -13.45 -3.94 5.23
CA TYR A 18 -12.51 -2.83 5.19
C TYR A 18 -11.72 -2.93 3.89
N LYS A 19 -11.89 -1.95 3.00
CA LYS A 19 -11.10 -1.87 1.76
C LYS A 19 -9.73 -1.32 2.10
N ILE A 20 -8.80 -2.19 2.45
CA ILE A 20 -7.39 -1.81 2.64
C ILE A 20 -6.70 -1.76 1.26
N PHE A 21 -5.92 -0.72 1.05
CA PHE A 21 -5.05 -0.53 -0.10
C PHE A 21 -3.61 -0.51 0.36
N TRP A 22 -2.72 -1.05 -0.48
CA TRP A 22 -1.27 -1.06 -0.27
C TRP A 22 -0.60 -0.25 -1.38
N ALA A 23 0.22 0.72 -0.98
CA ALA A 23 1.13 1.43 -1.85
C ALA A 23 2.52 0.81 -1.74
N ILE A 24 3.15 0.61 -2.88
CA ILE A 24 4.46 -0.02 -3.02
C ILE A 24 5.35 0.96 -3.76
N ALA A 25 6.39 1.43 -3.09
CA ALA A 25 7.39 2.33 -3.66
C ALA A 25 8.66 1.56 -4.00
N THR A 26 9.00 1.53 -5.29
CA THR A 26 10.19 0.84 -5.80
C THR A 26 11.12 1.84 -6.48
N PRO A 27 12.43 1.84 -6.19
CA PRO A 27 13.36 2.74 -6.86
C PRO A 27 13.39 2.46 -8.36
N THR A 28 13.25 3.49 -9.18
CA THR A 28 13.29 3.40 -10.66
C THR A 28 14.65 2.89 -11.17
N LYS A 29 15.73 3.20 -10.44
CA LYS A 29 17.10 2.80 -10.78
C LYS A 29 17.92 2.40 -9.55
N GLY A 30 18.56 1.23 -9.64
CA GLY A 30 19.45 0.70 -8.61
C GLY A 30 18.74 0.39 -7.29
N ILE A 31 19.45 0.50 -6.17
CA ILE A 31 18.93 0.19 -4.83
C ILE A 31 18.51 1.45 -4.06
N ALA A 32 17.56 1.34 -3.13
CA ALA A 32 17.18 2.45 -2.27
C ALA A 32 18.36 2.94 -1.41
N THR A 33 18.54 4.27 -1.30
CA THR A 33 19.60 4.83 -0.44
C THR A 33 19.18 4.76 1.04
N LYS A 34 20.17 4.85 1.95
CA LYS A 34 19.88 4.87 3.40
C LYS A 34 19.06 6.10 3.78
N LYS A 35 19.33 7.26 3.16
CA LYS A 35 18.61 8.52 3.40
C LYS A 35 17.15 8.43 2.95
N ASP A 36 16.90 7.88 1.76
CA ASP A 36 15.53 7.63 1.28
C ASP A 36 14.80 6.69 2.25
N GLY A 37 15.47 5.61 2.69
CA GLY A 37 14.92 4.72 3.71
C GLY A 37 14.51 5.43 4.99
N THR A 38 15.34 6.34 5.52
CA THR A 38 14.98 7.15 6.70
C THR A 38 13.77 8.04 6.45
N LYS A 39 13.62 8.62 5.25
CA LYS A 39 12.47 9.46 4.90
C LYS A 39 11.18 8.67 4.84
N PHE A 40 11.20 7.53 4.16
CA PHE A 40 10.09 6.60 4.11
C PHE A 40 9.68 6.15 5.53
N SER A 41 10.63 5.71 6.35
CA SER A 41 10.34 5.25 7.72
C SER A 41 9.78 6.35 8.63
N LYS A 42 10.27 7.59 8.53
CA LYS A 42 9.69 8.74 9.27
C LYS A 42 8.24 9.03 8.89
N GLN A 43 7.83 8.63 7.68
CA GLN A 43 6.45 8.76 7.22
C GLN A 43 5.63 7.49 7.44
N GLY A 44 6.13 6.50 8.19
CA GLY A 44 5.40 5.28 8.51
C GLY A 44 5.40 4.23 7.39
N TRP A 45 6.34 4.30 6.45
CA TRP A 45 6.53 3.24 5.47
C TRP A 45 7.45 2.14 6.01
N ALA A 46 7.06 0.89 5.76
CA ALA A 46 7.87 -0.28 6.09
C ALA A 46 8.82 -0.61 4.93
N ARG A 47 10.10 -0.84 5.21
CA ARG A 47 11.06 -1.31 4.21
C ARG A 47 10.96 -2.82 4.08
N VAL A 48 10.81 -3.31 2.85
CA VAL A 48 10.87 -4.74 2.54
C VAL A 48 12.00 -4.98 1.57
N ASN A 49 12.84 -5.97 1.91
CA ASN A 49 13.88 -6.46 1.02
C ASN A 49 13.45 -7.85 0.56
N TYR A 50 13.36 -8.06 -0.74
CA TYR A 50 13.11 -9.38 -1.30
C TYR A 50 14.14 -9.68 -2.38
N LYS A 51 14.50 -10.96 -2.46
CA LYS A 51 15.39 -11.46 -3.50
C LYS A 51 14.54 -11.84 -4.68
N THR A 52 14.72 -11.17 -5.80
CA THR A 52 14.33 -11.75 -7.09
C THR A 52 15.45 -12.67 -7.55
N ASN A 53 15.16 -13.58 -8.50
CA ASN A 53 16.16 -14.47 -9.11
C ASN A 53 17.36 -13.73 -9.72
N GLN A 54 17.25 -12.41 -9.93
CA GLN A 54 18.27 -11.62 -10.59
C GLN A 54 18.90 -10.55 -9.67
N LYS A 55 18.18 -9.97 -8.70
CA LYS A 55 18.69 -8.94 -7.75
C LYS A 55 17.90 -8.87 -6.44
N ALA A 56 18.56 -8.44 -5.35
CA ALA A 56 17.87 -7.97 -4.14
C ALA A 56 17.22 -6.61 -4.42
N VAL A 57 15.90 -6.53 -4.31
CA VAL A 57 15.13 -5.29 -4.47
C VAL A 57 14.68 -4.83 -3.09
N SER A 58 14.97 -3.57 -2.77
CA SER A 58 14.37 -2.90 -1.61
C SER A 58 13.17 -2.09 -2.11
N CYS A 59 11.98 -2.40 -1.62
CA CYS A 59 10.80 -1.55 -1.77
C CYS A 59 10.33 -1.02 -0.41
N PHE A 60 9.44 -0.04 -0.45
CA PHE A 60 8.76 0.47 0.74
C PHE A 60 7.26 0.25 0.60
N LEU A 61 6.62 -0.14 1.69
CA LEU A 61 5.20 -0.44 1.74
C LEU A 61 4.48 0.50 2.71
N ARG A 62 3.29 0.92 2.33
CA ARG A 62 2.35 1.61 3.22
C ARG A 62 0.93 1.19 2.89
N HIS A 63 0.07 1.11 3.89
CA HIS A 63 -1.33 0.80 3.69
C HIS A 63 -2.25 1.87 4.27
N ALA A 64 -3.46 1.96 3.71
CA ALA A 64 -4.55 2.76 4.27
C ALA A 64 -5.90 2.19 3.82
N SER A 65 -6.95 2.47 4.59
CA SER A 65 -8.34 2.12 4.22
C SER A 65 -8.98 3.11 3.24
N ASP A 66 -8.31 4.22 2.94
CA ASP A 66 -8.76 5.27 2.04
C ASP A 66 -7.71 5.50 0.95
N LEU A 67 -8.10 5.27 -0.29
CA LEU A 67 -7.23 5.41 -1.46
C LEU A 67 -6.73 6.86 -1.65
N LYS A 68 -7.57 7.86 -1.36
CA LYS A 68 -7.19 9.27 -1.49
C LYS A 68 -6.12 9.62 -0.47
N LYS A 69 -6.33 9.25 0.79
CA LYS A 69 -5.33 9.43 1.86
C LYS A 69 -4.04 8.67 1.56
N LEU A 70 -4.14 7.46 1.02
CA LEU A 70 -2.96 6.68 0.63
C LEU A 70 -2.16 7.42 -0.45
N LYS A 71 -2.82 7.93 -1.50
CA LYS A 71 -2.16 8.71 -2.57
C LYS A 71 -1.50 9.98 -2.04
N GLU A 72 -2.16 10.71 -1.13
CA GLU A 72 -1.57 11.87 -0.47
C GLU A 72 -0.31 11.49 0.31
N SER A 73 -0.36 10.34 1.00
CA SER A 73 0.74 9.80 1.80
C SER A 73 1.94 9.28 0.99
N CYS A 74 1.79 9.18 -0.33
CA CYS A 74 2.87 8.85 -1.27
C CYS A 74 3.76 10.05 -1.61
N LYS A 75 3.37 11.28 -1.25
CA LYS A 75 4.16 12.48 -1.54
C LYS A 75 5.34 12.62 -0.56
N VAL A 76 6.36 11.78 -0.72
CA VAL A 76 7.59 11.82 0.08
C VAL A 76 8.58 12.81 -0.54
N GLU A 77 9.01 13.83 0.21
CA GLU A 77 9.84 14.92 -0.32
C GLU A 77 11.35 14.75 -0.14
N GLY A 78 12.10 15.32 -1.08
CA GLY A 78 13.56 15.38 -1.10
C GLY A 78 14.26 14.03 -1.26
N LEU A 79 13.58 13.04 -1.83
CA LEU A 79 14.20 11.75 -2.15
C LEU A 79 15.42 11.94 -3.05
N GLU A 80 16.49 11.19 -2.80
CA GLU A 80 17.70 11.20 -3.63
C GLU A 80 17.49 10.47 -4.96
N LYS A 81 16.43 9.66 -5.07
CA LYS A 81 16.06 8.91 -6.25
C LYS A 81 14.58 9.07 -6.59
N ALA A 82 14.25 8.83 -7.86
CA ALA A 82 12.89 8.59 -8.30
C ALA A 82 12.39 7.19 -7.89
N TYR A 83 11.16 7.13 -7.41
CA TYR A 83 10.47 5.90 -7.02
C TYR A 83 9.15 5.77 -7.76
N ASP A 84 8.89 4.60 -8.32
CA ASP A 84 7.59 4.24 -8.88
C ASP A 84 6.65 3.75 -7.79
N ILE A 85 5.43 4.28 -7.81
CA ILE A 85 4.36 3.93 -6.89
C ILE A 85 3.32 3.08 -7.59
N LEU A 86 3.12 1.87 -7.08
CA LEU A 86 2.02 1.00 -7.45
C LEU A 86 1.05 0.86 -6.28
N ILE A 87 -0.26 0.94 -6.56
CA ILE A 87 -1.29 0.73 -5.55
C ILE A 87 -2.11 -0.52 -5.89
N ILE A 88 -2.15 -1.45 -4.94
CA ILE A 88 -2.94 -2.69 -5.01
C ILE A 88 -3.90 -2.79 -3.83
N THR A 89 -4.86 -3.71 -3.93
CA THR A 89 -5.77 -4.03 -2.83
C THR A 89 -5.14 -5.00 -1.85
N ASP A 90 -5.65 -5.06 -0.63
CA ASP A 90 -5.23 -6.03 0.39
C ASP A 90 -5.38 -7.48 -0.05
N LYS A 91 -6.46 -7.80 -0.78
CA LYS A 91 -6.64 -9.12 -1.39
C LYS A 91 -5.48 -9.45 -2.35
N GLN A 92 -5.07 -8.51 -3.19
CA GLN A 92 -3.93 -8.71 -4.10
C GLN A 92 -2.62 -8.84 -3.32
N PHE A 93 -2.43 -8.03 -2.28
CA PHE A 93 -1.26 -8.10 -1.42
C PHE A 93 -1.12 -9.48 -0.75
N GLY A 94 -2.21 -10.05 -0.23
CA GLY A 94 -2.23 -11.39 0.36
C GLY A 94 -1.98 -12.54 -0.64
N LEU A 95 -2.14 -12.28 -1.95
CA LEU A 95 -1.84 -13.24 -3.01
C LEU A 95 -0.39 -13.14 -3.52
N MET A 96 0.37 -12.14 -3.08
CA MET A 96 1.74 -11.94 -3.54
C MET A 96 2.67 -13.05 -3.05
N GLN A 97 3.37 -13.68 -3.98
CA GLN A 97 4.51 -14.53 -3.65
C GLN A 97 5.80 -13.72 -3.71
N GLN A 98 6.64 -13.85 -2.67
CA GLN A 98 7.97 -13.22 -2.60
C GLN A 98 7.99 -11.70 -2.91
N TYR A 99 6.89 -11.01 -2.60
CA TYR A 99 6.70 -9.59 -2.90
C TYR A 99 6.72 -9.21 -4.39
N ASN A 100 6.41 -10.16 -5.30
CA ASN A 100 6.22 -9.86 -6.72
C ASN A 100 4.85 -9.21 -6.98
N TYR A 101 4.76 -7.91 -6.78
CA TYR A 101 3.52 -7.15 -6.98
C TYR A 101 3.08 -7.04 -8.45
N ASN A 102 3.98 -7.27 -9.41
CA ASN A 102 3.65 -7.22 -10.83
C ASN A 102 2.76 -8.40 -11.25
N GLU A 103 2.78 -9.52 -10.53
CA GLU A 103 1.94 -10.68 -10.85
C GLU A 103 0.49 -10.49 -10.40
N VAL A 104 0.29 -9.78 -9.29
CA VAL A 104 -1.05 -9.58 -8.71
C VAL A 104 -1.73 -8.29 -9.18
N ALA A 105 -0.97 -7.33 -9.70
CA ALA A 105 -1.49 -6.05 -10.17
C ALA A 105 -2.21 -6.20 -11.52
N THR A 106 -3.40 -5.61 -11.62
CA THR A 106 -4.15 -5.54 -12.88
C THR A 106 -3.45 -4.65 -13.90
N ALA A 107 -3.75 -4.84 -15.20
CA ALA A 107 -3.25 -3.98 -16.26
C ALA A 107 -3.51 -2.49 -15.98
N LYS A 108 -4.74 -2.15 -15.55
CA LYS A 108 -5.12 -0.78 -15.18
C LYS A 108 -4.25 -0.19 -14.06
N GLN A 109 -3.90 -0.98 -13.05
CA GLN A 109 -3.03 -0.53 -11.96
C GLN A 109 -1.59 -0.32 -12.43
N LYS A 110 -1.08 -1.20 -13.30
CA LYS A 110 0.25 -1.06 -13.91
C LYS A 110 0.34 0.19 -14.80
N SER A 111 -0.70 0.46 -15.59
CA SER A 111 -0.79 1.68 -16.40
C SER A 111 -0.94 2.95 -15.55
N GLY A 112 -1.38 2.82 -14.29
CA GLY A 112 -1.57 3.91 -13.34
C GLY A 112 -0.40 4.11 -12.38
N ILE A 113 0.74 3.47 -12.62
CA ILE A 113 1.98 3.73 -11.88
C ILE A 113 2.38 5.19 -12.09
N PHE A 114 2.80 5.85 -11.02
CA PHE A 114 3.30 7.22 -11.06
C PHE A 114 4.59 7.30 -10.25
N SER A 115 5.47 8.21 -10.63
CA SER A 115 6.76 8.37 -9.97
C SER A 115 6.75 9.55 -8.98
N ILE A 116 7.53 9.43 -7.91
CA ILE A 116 7.78 10.48 -6.91
C ILE A 116 9.29 10.65 -6.71
N GLY A 117 9.70 11.80 -6.16
CA GLY A 117 11.11 12.07 -5.89
C GLY A 117 11.80 12.79 -7.05
N LYS A 118 13.13 12.79 -7.02
CA LYS A 118 13.97 13.55 -7.97
C LYS A 118 14.18 12.81 -9.28
#